data_AF-A0A170XF21-F1
#
_entry.id   AF-A0A170XF21-F1
#
_cell.length_a   1.000
_cell.length_b   1.000
_cell.length_c   1.000
_cell.angle_alpha   90.00
_cell.angle_beta   90.00
_cell.angle_gamma   90.00
#
_symmetry.space_group_name_H-M   'P 1'
#
loop_
_entity.id
_entity.type
_entity.pdbx_description
1 polymer ?
#
loop_
_entity_poly.entity_id
_entity_poly.type
_entity_poly.pdbx_seq_one_letter_code
_entity_poly.pdbx_strand_id
1 'polypeptide(L)'
;KMKLIITSQALNIALGLCICFPFLLIAVIIIYSRYRYKVLSRTNLKNKHIIITGGSSGIGKSLACEAAKRGANVTIIARNEERLLAAKNGS
;
A
#
# COMPACT_ATOMS: atom_id res chain seq x y z
N LYS A 1 -30.84 -46.92 7.58
CA LYS A 1 -30.04 -46.58 6.36
C LYS A 1 -30.34 -45.16 5.86
N MET A 2 -31.60 -44.77 5.63
CA MET A 2 -31.97 -43.43 5.12
C MET A 2 -31.51 -42.25 6.00
N LYS A 3 -31.70 -42.31 7.33
CA LYS A 3 -31.24 -41.25 8.25
C LYS A 3 -29.72 -41.00 8.21
N LEU A 4 -28.91 -42.05 8.02
CA LEU A 4 -27.43 -41.96 8.00
C LEU A 4 -26.89 -41.26 6.74
N ILE A 5 -27.60 -41.42 5.61
CA ILE A 5 -27.27 -40.78 4.34
C ILE A 5 -27.59 -39.28 4.43
N ILE A 6 -28.72 -38.92 5.02
CA ILE A 6 -29.14 -37.52 5.19
C ILE A 6 -28.15 -36.76 6.10
N THR A 7 -27.68 -37.36 7.20
CA THR A 7 -26.66 -36.73 8.06
C THR A 7 -25.32 -36.55 7.35
N SER A 8 -24.91 -37.50 6.51
CA SER A 8 -23.65 -37.40 5.74
C SER A 8 -23.71 -36.30 4.66
N GLN A 9 -24.84 -36.17 3.95
CA GLN A 9 -25.06 -35.10 2.97
C GLN A 9 -25.06 -33.72 3.63
N ALA A 10 -25.74 -33.57 4.77
CA ALA A 10 -25.75 -32.31 5.53
C ALA A 10 -24.34 -31.93 6.04
N LEU A 11 -23.52 -32.91 6.44
CA LEU A 11 -22.17 -32.68 6.96
C LEU A 11 -21.21 -32.13 5.88
N ASN A 12 -21.25 -32.68 4.67
CA ASN A 12 -20.40 -32.21 3.56
C ASN A 12 -20.77 -30.79 3.09
N ILE A 13 -22.06 -30.45 3.09
CA ILE A 13 -22.54 -29.09 2.75
C ILE A 13 -22.07 -28.08 3.81
N ALA A 14 -22.16 -28.43 5.10
CA ALA A 14 -21.69 -27.58 6.18
C ALA A 14 -20.17 -27.33 6.10
N LEU A 15 -19.37 -28.36 5.81
CA LEU A 15 -17.93 -28.25 5.59
C LEU A 15 -17.59 -27.34 4.40
N GLY A 16 -18.30 -27.49 3.28
CA GLY A 16 -18.11 -26.64 2.10
C GLY A 16 -18.41 -25.16 2.37
N LEU A 17 -19.50 -24.86 3.08
CA LEU A 17 -19.85 -23.49 3.45
C LEU A 17 -18.83 -22.87 4.42
N CYS A 18 -18.32 -23.65 5.38
CA CYS A 18 -17.29 -23.22 6.33
C CYS A 18 -15.95 -22.88 5.65
N ILE A 19 -15.64 -23.47 4.49
CA ILE A 19 -14.43 -23.16 3.73
C ILE A 19 -14.68 -22.02 2.74
N CYS A 20 -15.84 -21.96 2.10
CA CYS A 20 -16.17 -20.88 1.17
C CYS A 20 -16.30 -19.51 1.86
N PHE A 21 -16.81 -19.47 3.09
CA PHE A 21 -16.99 -18.24 3.85
C PHE A 21 -15.69 -17.46 4.13
N PRO A 22 -14.59 -18.07 4.65
CA PRO A 22 -13.34 -17.36 4.85
C PRO A 22 -12.69 -16.93 3.53
N PHE A 23 -12.82 -17.71 2.45
CA PHE A 23 -12.33 -17.29 1.13
C PHE A 23 -13.07 -16.05 0.62
N LEU A 24 -14.39 -15.98 0.79
CA LEU A 24 -15.18 -14.80 0.43
C LEU A 24 -14.77 -13.59 1.27
N LEU A 25 -14.62 -13.76 2.59
CA LEU A 25 -14.16 -12.68 3.47
C LEU A 25 -12.75 -12.19 3.11
N ILE A 26 -11.82 -13.09 2.82
CA ILE A 26 -10.46 -12.75 2.37
C ILE A 26 -10.53 -11.97 1.06
N ALA A 27 -11.33 -12.41 0.09
CA ALA A 27 -11.50 -11.70 -1.18
C ALA A 27 -12.05 -10.28 -0.96
N VAL A 28 -13.06 -10.13 -0.09
CA VAL A 28 -13.62 -8.82 0.29
C VAL A 28 -12.56 -7.95 0.96
N ILE A 29 -11.75 -8.49 1.87
CA ILE A 29 -10.66 -7.77 2.53
C ILE A 29 -9.61 -7.33 1.51
N ILE A 30 -9.24 -8.19 0.55
CA ILE A 30 -8.29 -7.86 -0.51
C ILE A 30 -8.85 -6.73 -1.38
N ILE A 31 -10.10 -6.82 -1.80
CA ILE A 31 -10.77 -5.78 -2.59
C ILE A 31 -10.82 -4.46 -1.81
N TYR A 32 -11.20 -4.51 -0.53
CA TYR A 32 -11.28 -3.33 0.33
C TYR A 32 -9.89 -2.70 0.54
N SER A 33 -8.87 -3.52 0.77
CA SER A 33 -7.49 -3.04 0.91
C SER A 33 -7.01 -2.36 -0.37
N ARG A 34 -7.25 -2.96 -1.55
CA ARG A 34 -6.90 -2.38 -2.86
C ARG A 34 -7.63 -1.06 -3.07
N TYR A 35 -8.91 -0.98 -2.73
CA TYR A 35 -9.70 0.25 -2.81
C TYR A 35 -9.13 1.34 -1.90
N ARG A 36 -8.84 1.01 -0.64
CA ARG A 36 -8.20 1.91 0.32
C ARG A 36 -6.83 2.41 -0.17
N TYR A 37 -5.97 1.52 -0.68
CA TYR A 37 -4.64 1.90 -1.21
C TYR A 37 -4.74 2.90 -2.37
N LYS A 38 -5.75 2.79 -3.24
CA LYS A 38 -5.93 3.71 -4.37
C LYS A 38 -6.46 5.09 -3.97
N VAL A 39 -7.33 5.15 -2.95
CA VAL A 39 -7.86 6.41 -2.43
C VAL A 39 -6.79 7.23 -1.71
N LEU A 40 -5.93 6.58 -0.92
CA LEU A 40 -4.83 7.23 -0.20
C LEU A 40 -3.76 7.84 -1.14
N SER A 41 -3.67 7.39 -2.39
CA SER A 41 -2.61 7.85 -3.31
C SER A 41 -2.91 9.14 -4.06
N ARG A 42 -4.10 9.75 -3.86
CA ARG A 42 -4.57 10.93 -4.62
C ARG A 42 -4.25 12.29 -3.98
N THR A 43 -3.23 12.41 -3.14
CA THR A 43 -2.83 13.73 -2.65
C THR A 43 -2.14 14.51 -3.77
N ASN A 44 -2.76 15.61 -4.20
CA ASN A 44 -2.13 16.54 -5.14
C ASN A 44 -0.99 17.28 -4.43
N LEU A 45 0.24 17.06 -4.89
CA LEU A 45 1.42 17.69 -4.31
C LEU A 45 1.81 19.00 -4.99
N LYS A 46 1.09 19.42 -6.05
CA LYS A 46 1.38 20.66 -6.79
C LYS A 46 1.34 21.86 -5.85
N ASN A 47 2.41 22.66 -5.88
CA ASN A 47 2.62 23.85 -5.05
C ASN A 47 2.59 23.60 -3.53
N LYS A 48 2.69 22.34 -3.07
CA LYS A 48 2.86 22.01 -1.66
C LYS A 48 4.34 22.03 -1.30
N HIS A 49 4.66 22.51 -0.11
CA HIS A 49 6.02 22.45 0.42
C HIS A 49 6.20 21.18 1.26
N ILE A 50 7.21 20.37 0.95
CA ILE A 50 7.45 19.08 1.58
C ILE A 50 8.89 19.07 2.11
N ILE A 51 9.05 18.72 3.39
CA ILE A 51 10.35 18.58 4.04
C ILE A 51 10.63 17.09 4.22
N ILE A 52 11.79 16.63 3.74
CA ILE A 52 12.20 15.22 3.79
C ILE A 52 13.53 15.13 4.54
N THR A 53 13.50 14.52 5.71
CA THR A 53 14.72 14.15 6.45
C THR A 53 15.32 12.88 5.87
N GLY A 54 16.65 12.77 5.88
CA GLY A 54 17.36 11.68 5.21
C GLY A 54 17.26 11.71 3.67
N GLY A 55 16.91 12.86 3.07
CA GLY A 55 16.67 12.99 1.63
C GLY A 55 17.90 12.88 0.72
N SER A 56 19.11 12.68 1.28
CA SER A 56 20.35 12.61 0.51
C SER A 56 20.59 11.26 -0.18
N SER A 57 19.88 10.19 0.19
CA SER A 57 20.09 8.85 -0.38
C SER A 57 18.90 7.90 -0.19
N GLY A 58 18.93 6.76 -0.87
CA GLY A 58 17.97 5.67 -0.69
C GLY A 58 16.52 6.12 -0.89
N ILE A 59 15.65 5.66 0.01
CA ILE A 59 14.19 5.94 -0.06
C ILE A 59 13.90 7.44 0.03
N GLY A 60 14.63 8.18 0.87
CA GLY A 60 14.44 9.62 1.04
C GLY A 60 14.72 10.40 -0.24
N LYS A 61 15.79 10.06 -0.96
CA LYS A 61 16.12 10.67 -2.26
C LYS A 61 15.05 10.35 -3.31
N SER A 62 14.66 9.08 -3.43
CA SER A 62 13.62 8.68 -4.39
C SER A 62 12.28 9.36 -4.12
N LEU A 63 11.90 9.49 -2.84
CA LEU A 63 10.70 10.22 -2.43
C LEU A 63 10.79 11.71 -2.78
N ALA A 64 11.95 12.33 -2.56
CA ALA A 64 12.18 13.74 -2.91
C ALA A 64 12.04 14.00 -4.40
N CYS A 65 12.67 13.16 -5.25
CA CYS A 65 12.52 13.24 -6.70
C CYS A 65 11.06 13.06 -7.13
N GLU A 66 10.36 12.06 -6.60
CA GLU A 66 8.95 11.81 -6.97
C GLU A 66 8.02 12.94 -6.53
N ALA A 67 8.23 13.50 -5.33
CA ALA A 67 7.50 14.66 -4.85
C ALA A 67 7.72 15.89 -5.74
N ALA A 68 8.97 16.17 -6.12
CA ALA A 68 9.33 17.26 -7.02
C ALA A 68 8.69 17.07 -8.41
N LYS A 69 8.75 15.85 -8.98
CA LYS A 69 8.09 15.49 -10.24
C LYS A 69 6.57 15.71 -10.22
N ARG A 70 5.93 15.54 -9.05
CA ARG A 70 4.50 15.82 -8.84
C ARG A 70 4.20 17.32 -8.61
N GLY A 71 5.19 18.19 -8.76
CA GLY A 71 5.06 19.64 -8.65
C GLY A 71 5.16 20.19 -7.22
N ALA A 72 5.70 19.42 -6.27
CA ALA A 72 5.96 19.91 -4.93
C ALA A 72 7.24 20.76 -4.89
N ASN A 73 7.26 21.73 -3.98
CA ASN A 73 8.49 22.38 -3.55
C ASN A 73 9.13 21.51 -2.46
N VAL A 74 10.31 20.95 -2.69
CA VAL A 74 10.92 19.96 -1.79
C VAL A 74 12.17 20.51 -1.12
N THR A 75 12.24 20.38 0.21
CA THR A 75 13.45 20.62 1.01
C THR A 75 13.95 19.29 1.57
N ILE A 76 15.22 18.95 1.33
CA ILE A 76 15.86 17.75 1.89
C ILE A 76 16.83 18.12 3.00
N ILE A 77 16.88 17.31 4.06
CA ILE A 77 17.78 17.48 5.21
C ILE A 77 18.60 16.19 5.39
N ALA A 78 19.91 16.29 5.49
CA ALA A 78 20.79 15.16 5.82
C ALA A 78 22.08 15.64 6.48
N ARG A 79 22.83 14.69 7.05
CA ARG A 79 24.06 14.98 7.81
C ARG A 79 25.33 15.13 6.95
N ASN A 80 25.31 14.62 5.72
CA ASN A 80 26.46 14.64 4.83
C ASN A 80 26.17 15.60 3.66
N GLU A 81 26.95 16.67 3.57
CA GLU A 81 26.80 17.75 2.60
C GLU A 81 27.05 17.29 1.17
N GLU A 82 28.11 16.52 0.90
CA GLU A 82 28.41 15.99 -0.44
C GLU A 82 27.24 15.19 -1.01
N ARG A 83 26.64 14.31 -0.20
CA ARG A 83 25.48 13.51 -0.61
C ARG A 83 24.23 14.38 -0.81
N LEU A 84 24.09 15.45 -0.04
CA LEU A 84 22.99 16.41 -0.19
C LEU A 84 23.10 17.17 -1.52
N LEU A 85 24.30 17.65 -1.86
CA LEU A 85 24.60 18.31 -3.13
C LEU A 85 24.41 17.37 -4.32
N ALA A 86 24.89 16.14 -4.22
CA ALA A 86 24.67 15.12 -5.25
C ALA A 86 23.19 14.76 -5.43
N ALA A 87 22.38 14.81 -4.37
CA ALA A 87 20.94 14.61 -4.45
C ALA A 87 20.23 15.78 -5.14
N LYS A 88 20.62 17.02 -4.84
CA LYS A 88 20.11 18.24 -5.49
C LYS A 88 20.36 18.24 -7.00
N ASN A 89 21.56 17.85 -7.44
CA ASN A 89 21.95 17.91 -8.86
C ASN A 89 21.34 16.79 -9.72
N GLY A 90 20.80 15.73 -9.10
CA GLY A 90 20.13 14.63 -9.79
C GLY A 90 18.60 14.64 -9.66
N SER A 91 18.01 15.78 -9.29
CA SER A 91 16.56 16.00 -9.13
C SER A 91 15.93 16.48 -10.44
#